data_AF-A0A1G9H8Z8-F1
#
_entry.id   AF-A0A1G9H8Z8-F1
#
_cell.length_a   1.000
_cell.length_b   1.000
_cell.length_c   1.000
_cell.angle_alpha   90.00
_cell.angle_beta   90.00
_cell.angle_gamma   90.00
#
_symmetry.space_group_name_H-M   'P 1'
#
loop_
_entity.id
_entity.type
_entity.pdbx_description
1 polymer ?
#
loop_
_entity_poly.entity_id
_entity_poly.type
_entity_poly.pdbx_seq_one_letter_code
_entity_poly.pdbx_strand_id
1 'polypeptide(L)'
;MSKTVSKLPDSPLDLEEVIRMDETYEYCLFSDANEVVAILILGNEKAHALGYDEEAGGWVVVQSEPIESQAEGHERIEDAIDDWAVSNYGDELASGELEMVTPGQRKKNHRPKAVEEGFELEYDCPECDFYKTGLTAAPQEFLNHLRNEHDYSSEEAHDVL
;
A
#
# COMPACT_ATOMS: atom_id res chain seq x y z
N MET A 1 18.81 -8.41 -10.56
CA MET A 1 17.36 -8.17 -10.41
C MET A 1 16.99 -8.66 -9.03
N SER A 2 16.18 -7.92 -8.28
CA SER A 2 15.71 -8.40 -6.97
C SER A 2 14.94 -9.71 -7.16
N LYS A 3 14.97 -10.61 -6.16
CA LYS A 3 14.23 -11.88 -6.19
C LYS A 3 12.72 -11.67 -6.36
N THR A 4 12.24 -10.47 -6.03
CA THR A 4 10.82 -10.10 -6.01
C THR A 4 10.35 -9.66 -7.38
N VAL A 5 11.16 -8.88 -8.12
CA VAL A 5 10.87 -8.57 -9.53
C VAL A 5 10.76 -9.84 -10.39
N SER A 6 11.58 -10.86 -10.09
CA SER A 6 11.59 -12.12 -10.85
C SER A 6 10.44 -13.08 -10.52
N LYS A 7 9.57 -12.72 -9.57
CA LYS A 7 8.46 -13.54 -9.08
C LYS A 7 7.10 -12.93 -9.35
N LEU A 8 7.06 -11.76 -10.00
CA LEU A 8 5.80 -11.12 -10.36
C LEU A 8 5.01 -12.02 -11.31
N PRO A 9 3.68 -12.10 -11.15
CA PRO A 9 2.82 -12.86 -12.05
C PRO A 9 2.75 -12.18 -13.42
N ASP A 10 2.28 -12.91 -14.44
CA ASP A 10 2.06 -12.35 -15.78
C ASP A 10 0.72 -11.58 -15.88
N SER A 11 0.17 -11.14 -14.75
CA SER A 11 -1.06 -10.37 -14.62
C SER A 11 -0.84 -9.15 -13.72
N PRO A 12 -1.76 -8.17 -13.73
CA PRO A 12 -1.77 -7.15 -12.68
C PRO A 12 -1.85 -7.82 -11.30
N LEU A 13 -1.27 -7.17 -10.31
CA LEU A 13 -1.31 -7.64 -8.93
C LEU A 13 -2.61 -7.17 -8.28
N ASP A 14 -3.17 -7.96 -7.38
CA ASP A 14 -4.19 -7.43 -6.48
C ASP A 14 -3.56 -6.64 -5.31
N LEU A 15 -4.35 -5.76 -4.70
CA LEU A 15 -3.92 -4.95 -3.57
C LEU A 15 -3.37 -5.79 -2.39
N GLU A 16 -3.97 -6.95 -2.08
CA GLU A 16 -3.48 -7.81 -0.98
C GLU A 16 -2.10 -8.40 -1.30
N GLU A 17 -1.86 -8.78 -2.55
CA GLU A 17 -0.54 -9.27 -3.00
C GLU A 17 0.53 -8.21 -2.78
N VAL A 18 0.25 -6.97 -3.17
CA VAL A 18 1.17 -5.84 -3.00
C VAL A 18 1.43 -5.51 -1.54
N ILE A 19 0.40 -5.58 -0.68
CA ILE A 19 0.54 -5.33 0.76
C ILE A 19 1.38 -6.42 1.43
N ARG A 20 1.32 -7.67 0.97
CA ARG A 20 2.15 -8.77 1.48
C ARG A 20 3.61 -8.69 1.05
N MET A 21 3.96 -7.78 0.14
CA MET A 21 5.33 -7.57 -0.32
C MET A 21 6.04 -6.51 0.52
N ASP A 22 6.91 -6.95 1.42
CA ASP A 22 7.68 -6.07 2.32
C ASP A 22 8.54 -5.03 1.58
N GLU A 23 8.97 -5.33 0.36
CA GLU A 23 9.87 -4.48 -0.44
C GLU A 23 9.13 -3.47 -1.31
N THR A 24 7.81 -3.60 -1.49
CA THR A 24 7.03 -2.57 -2.20
C THR A 24 7.09 -1.30 -1.37
N TYR A 25 7.23 -0.15 -2.00
CA TYR A 25 7.17 1.17 -1.35
C TYR A 25 6.00 2.02 -1.84
N GLU A 26 5.75 2.06 -3.14
CA GLU A 26 4.63 2.81 -3.74
C GLU A 26 3.99 2.00 -4.87
N TYR A 27 2.74 2.29 -5.21
CA TYR A 27 2.03 1.63 -6.29
C TYR A 27 0.86 2.45 -6.84
N CYS A 28 0.46 2.18 -8.08
CA CYS A 28 -0.73 2.73 -8.72
C CYS A 28 -1.88 1.74 -8.63
N LEU A 29 -3.00 2.14 -8.04
CA LEU A 29 -4.16 1.31 -7.77
C LEU A 29 -5.40 1.80 -8.52
N PHE A 30 -6.07 0.90 -9.23
CA PHE A 30 -7.45 1.08 -9.66
C PHE A 30 -8.38 0.70 -8.51
N SER A 31 -8.92 1.70 -7.81
CA SER A 31 -9.63 1.50 -6.54
C SER A 31 -10.89 0.63 -6.71
N ASP A 32 -11.59 0.75 -7.83
CA ASP A 32 -12.81 -0.04 -8.11
C ASP A 32 -12.51 -1.54 -8.34
N ALA A 33 -11.32 -1.86 -8.86
CA ALA A 33 -10.91 -3.22 -9.19
C ALA A 33 -9.96 -3.84 -8.15
N ASN A 34 -9.44 -3.03 -7.21
CA ASN A 34 -8.30 -3.37 -6.36
C ASN A 34 -7.09 -3.88 -7.15
N GLU A 35 -6.89 -3.33 -8.35
CA GLU A 35 -5.88 -3.78 -9.30
C GLU A 35 -4.70 -2.83 -9.32
N VAL A 36 -3.49 -3.39 -9.17
CA VAL A 36 -2.25 -2.63 -9.16
C VAL A 36 -1.51 -2.80 -10.48
N VAL A 37 -1.30 -1.66 -11.15
CA VAL A 37 -0.76 -1.59 -12.51
C VAL A 37 0.65 -0.99 -12.57
N ALA A 38 1.13 -0.39 -11.48
CA ALA A 38 2.53 -0.01 -11.36
C ALA A 38 2.98 -0.20 -9.91
N ILE A 39 4.24 -0.57 -9.70
CA ILE A 39 4.83 -0.74 -8.36
C ILE A 39 6.27 -0.24 -8.32
N LEU A 40 6.60 0.37 -7.19
CA LEU A 40 7.94 0.77 -6.81
C LEU A 40 8.45 -0.22 -5.76
N ILE A 41 9.52 -0.96 -6.08
CA ILE A 41 10.16 -1.92 -5.19
C ILE A 41 11.52 -1.38 -4.74
N LEU A 42 11.73 -1.25 -3.43
CA LEU A 42 12.99 -0.87 -2.81
C LEU A 42 13.69 -2.11 -2.24
N GLY A 43 14.54 -2.73 -3.06
CA GLY A 43 15.39 -3.83 -2.63
C GLY A 43 16.61 -3.36 -1.84
N ASN A 44 17.48 -4.30 -1.45
CA ASN A 44 18.67 -3.99 -0.66
C ASN A 44 19.80 -3.31 -1.44
N GLU A 45 19.85 -3.49 -2.76
CA GLU A 45 20.93 -2.97 -3.62
C GLU A 45 20.41 -2.09 -4.76
N LYS A 46 19.12 -2.20 -5.07
CA LYS A 46 18.48 -1.51 -6.19
C LYS A 46 17.04 -1.14 -5.88
N ALA A 47 16.63 -0.01 -6.44
CA ALA A 47 15.24 0.34 -6.60
C ALA A 47 14.76 -0.04 -8.01
N HIS A 48 13.48 -0.37 -8.12
CA HIS A 48 12.82 -0.74 -9.36
C HIS A 48 11.46 -0.04 -9.46
N ALA A 49 11.24 0.73 -10.52
CA ALA A 49 9.91 1.15 -10.94
C ALA A 49 9.45 0.19 -12.02
N LEU A 50 8.28 -0.39 -11.83
CA LEU A 50 7.70 -1.40 -12.71
C LEU A 50 6.30 -0.96 -13.11
N GLY A 51 5.95 -1.20 -14.37
CA GLY A 51 4.62 -1.00 -14.90
C GLY A 51 4.11 -2.31 -15.49
N TYR A 52 2.82 -2.57 -15.38
CA TYR A 52 2.17 -3.67 -16.06
C TYR A 52 1.78 -3.24 -17.48
N ASP A 53 2.25 -3.98 -18.47
CA ASP A 53 2.02 -3.71 -19.89
C ASP A 53 1.30 -4.92 -20.50
N GLU A 54 0.03 -4.71 -20.87
CA GLU A 54 -0.80 -5.73 -21.52
C GLU A 54 -0.26 -6.17 -22.88
N GLU A 55 0.34 -5.26 -23.65
CA GLU A 55 0.92 -5.57 -24.96
C GLU A 55 2.19 -6.42 -24.82
N ALA A 56 2.99 -6.13 -23.79
CA ALA A 56 4.16 -6.94 -23.42
C ALA A 56 3.77 -8.25 -22.72
N GLY A 57 2.53 -8.37 -22.25
CA GLY A 57 2.00 -9.54 -21.56
C GLY A 57 2.56 -9.73 -20.15
N GLY A 58 2.88 -8.64 -19.44
CA GLY A 58 3.41 -8.73 -18.08
C GLY A 58 4.07 -7.46 -17.55
N TRP A 59 4.76 -7.62 -16.41
CA TRP A 59 5.48 -6.54 -15.76
C TRP A 59 6.76 -6.18 -16.49
N VAL A 60 6.90 -4.91 -16.83
CA VAL A 60 8.09 -4.34 -17.47
C VAL A 60 8.84 -3.44 -16.50
N VAL A 61 10.17 -3.46 -16.59
CA VAL A 61 11.03 -2.56 -15.82
C VAL A 61 11.04 -1.20 -16.52
N VAL A 62 10.38 -0.21 -15.91
CA VAL A 62 10.38 1.18 -16.37
C VAL A 62 11.75 1.81 -16.09
N GLN A 63 12.21 1.69 -14.84
CA GLN A 63 13.52 2.17 -14.41
C GLN A 63 14.10 1.26 -13.33
N SER A 64 15.43 1.20 -13.27
CA SER A 64 16.14 0.52 -12.18
C SER A 64 17.47 1.20 -11.87
N GLU A 65 17.64 1.59 -10.62
CA GLU A 65 18.81 2.31 -10.14
C GLU A 65 19.48 1.55 -8.99
N PRO A 66 20.82 1.57 -8.89
CA PRO A 66 21.53 1.15 -7.68
C PRO A 66 21.26 2.14 -6.55
N ILE A 67 21.11 1.63 -5.32
CA ILE A 67 20.76 2.45 -4.16
C ILE A 67 21.68 2.09 -2.98
N GLU A 68 22.07 3.10 -2.20
CA GLU A 68 22.80 2.88 -0.95
C GLU A 68 21.86 2.81 0.25
N SER A 69 20.65 3.35 0.10
CA SER A 69 19.57 3.30 1.09
C SER A 69 18.19 3.33 0.42
N GLN A 70 17.16 2.89 1.15
CA GLN A 70 15.78 2.93 0.65
C GLN A 70 15.30 4.37 0.39
N ALA A 71 15.67 5.34 1.24
CA ALA A 71 15.28 6.74 1.05
C ALA A 71 15.85 7.35 -0.25
N GLU A 72 17.15 7.14 -0.51
CA GLU A 72 17.79 7.57 -1.75
C GLU A 72 17.18 6.86 -2.97
N GLY A 73 16.88 5.56 -2.82
CA GLY A 73 16.26 4.78 -3.88
C GLY A 73 14.89 5.29 -4.29
N HIS A 74 14.11 5.76 -3.32
CA HIS A 74 12.81 6.36 -3.56
C HIS A 74 12.92 7.67 -4.34
N GLU A 75 13.67 8.65 -3.84
CA GLU A 75 13.85 9.97 -4.49
C GLU A 75 14.36 9.86 -5.93
N ARG A 76 15.10 8.78 -6.26
CA ARG A 76 15.66 8.58 -7.60
C ARG A 76 14.71 7.91 -8.59
N ILE A 77 13.61 7.34 -8.12
CA ILE A 77 12.77 6.46 -8.95
C ILE A 77 11.27 6.76 -8.83
N GLU A 78 10.83 7.56 -7.85
CA GLU A 78 9.42 7.99 -7.70
C GLU A 78 8.91 8.66 -8.99
N ASP A 79 9.68 9.60 -9.56
CA ASP A 79 9.31 10.26 -10.82
C ASP A 79 9.10 9.26 -11.97
N ALA A 80 9.82 8.14 -11.96
CA ALA A 80 9.73 7.17 -13.05
C ALA A 80 8.41 6.38 -13.04
N ILE A 81 7.86 6.08 -11.85
CA ILE A 81 6.55 5.44 -11.75
C ILE A 81 5.43 6.44 -12.01
N ASP A 82 5.57 7.67 -11.54
CA ASP A 82 4.62 8.76 -11.80
C ASP A 82 4.51 9.09 -13.29
N ASP A 83 5.64 9.32 -13.95
CA ASP A 83 5.70 9.61 -15.38
C ASP A 83 5.11 8.47 -16.21
N TRP A 84 5.37 7.22 -15.82
CA TRP A 84 4.79 6.06 -16.48
C TRP A 84 3.27 5.99 -16.29
N ALA A 85 2.78 6.21 -15.07
CA ALA A 85 1.35 6.21 -14.78
C ALA A 85 0.62 7.32 -15.56
N VAL A 86 1.19 8.53 -15.62
CA VAL A 86 0.65 9.64 -16.42
C VAL A 86 0.66 9.31 -17.91
N SER A 87 1.72 8.66 -18.41
CA SER A 87 1.83 8.32 -19.82
C SER A 87 0.82 7.25 -20.28
N ASN A 88 0.43 6.33 -19.39
CA ASN A 88 -0.43 5.20 -19.75
C ASN A 88 -1.88 5.38 -19.29
N TYR A 89 -2.11 6.09 -18.19
CA TYR A 89 -3.39 6.20 -17.49
C TYR A 89 -3.70 7.64 -17.05
N GLY A 90 -3.23 8.64 -17.82
CA GLY A 90 -3.37 10.05 -17.45
C GLY A 90 -4.82 10.52 -17.28
N ASP A 91 -5.76 9.96 -18.05
CA ASP A 91 -7.19 10.29 -17.94
C ASP A 91 -7.80 9.69 -16.66
N GLU A 92 -7.44 8.45 -16.33
CA GLU A 92 -7.87 7.73 -15.13
C GLU A 92 -7.31 8.38 -13.86
N LEU A 93 -6.04 8.81 -13.87
CA LEU A 93 -5.46 9.62 -12.79
C LEU A 93 -6.18 10.96 -12.62
N ALA A 94 -6.50 11.64 -13.72
CA ALA A 94 -7.20 12.93 -13.67
C ALA A 94 -8.65 12.80 -13.17
N SER A 95 -9.29 11.66 -13.44
CA SER A 95 -10.64 11.35 -12.96
C SER A 95 -10.68 10.83 -11.51
N GLY A 96 -9.56 10.31 -11.00
CA GLY A 96 -9.45 9.67 -9.70
C GLY A 96 -9.83 8.18 -9.69
N GLU A 97 -10.02 7.57 -10.86
CA GLU A 97 -10.22 6.12 -11.00
C GLU A 97 -8.94 5.32 -10.71
N LEU A 98 -7.78 5.94 -10.98
CA LEU A 98 -6.46 5.46 -10.60
C LEU A 98 -5.86 6.38 -9.53
N GLU A 99 -5.24 5.82 -8.50
CA GLU A 99 -4.57 6.57 -7.44
C GLU A 99 -3.13 6.09 -7.19
N MET A 100 -2.25 7.04 -6.85
CA MET A 100 -0.91 6.76 -6.33
C MET A 100 -0.98 6.53 -4.82
N VAL A 101 -0.49 5.39 -4.35
CA VAL A 101 -0.56 5.00 -2.93
C VAL A 101 0.84 4.88 -2.32
N THR A 102 1.15 5.85 -1.46
CA THR A 102 2.43 5.92 -0.71
C THR A 102 2.39 5.10 0.59
N PRO A 103 3.55 4.80 1.23
CA PRO A 103 3.61 4.03 2.47
C PRO A 103 2.74 4.56 3.62
N GLY A 104 2.51 5.87 3.66
CA GLY A 104 1.66 6.52 4.67
C GLY A 104 0.16 6.29 4.46
N GLN A 105 -0.27 6.03 3.22
CA GLN A 105 -1.66 5.73 2.87
C GLN A 105 -1.99 4.23 2.98
N ARG A 106 -0.97 3.35 2.91
CA ARG A 106 -1.11 1.89 3.07
C ARG A 106 -1.90 1.44 4.30
N LYS A 107 -1.73 2.15 5.41
CA LYS A 107 -2.38 1.82 6.69
C LYS A 107 -3.76 2.45 6.86
N LYS A 108 -4.05 3.51 6.11
CA LYS A 108 -5.28 4.30 6.28
C LYS A 108 -6.46 3.71 5.51
N ASN A 109 -6.20 3.03 4.39
CA ASN A 109 -7.28 2.67 3.45
C ASN A 109 -7.51 1.16 3.27
N HIS A 110 -6.67 0.27 3.83
CA HIS A 110 -6.85 -1.18 3.63
C HIS A 110 -7.51 -1.85 4.83
N ARG A 111 -8.83 -2.06 4.73
CA ARG A 111 -9.54 -3.03 5.56
C ARG A 111 -9.29 -4.43 4.99
N PRO A 112 -8.66 -5.35 5.75
CA PRO A 112 -8.50 -6.73 5.27
C PRO A 112 -9.85 -7.36 5.00
N LYS A 113 -9.95 -8.18 3.96
CA LYS A 113 -11.21 -8.84 3.56
C LYS A 113 -11.90 -9.61 4.69
N ALA A 114 -11.13 -10.21 5.61
CA ALA A 114 -11.68 -10.87 6.79
C ALA A 114 -12.44 -9.91 7.73
N VAL A 115 -12.04 -8.64 7.79
CA VAL A 115 -12.76 -7.58 8.50
C VAL A 115 -14.02 -7.18 7.72
N GLU A 116 -13.92 -6.99 6.40
CA GLU A 116 -15.07 -6.65 5.55
C GLU A 116 -16.17 -7.73 5.58
N GLU A 117 -15.77 -8.99 5.63
CA GLU A 117 -16.66 -10.15 5.74
C GLU A 117 -17.15 -10.41 7.18
N GLY A 118 -16.73 -9.59 8.15
CA GLY A 118 -17.14 -9.66 9.56
C GLY A 118 -16.55 -10.85 10.34
N PHE A 119 -15.50 -11.47 9.82
CA PHE A 119 -14.78 -12.58 10.46
C PHE A 119 -13.71 -12.11 11.45
N GLU A 120 -13.22 -10.88 11.30
CA GLU A 120 -12.24 -10.26 12.18
C GLU A 120 -12.77 -8.98 12.83
N LEU A 121 -12.35 -8.76 14.08
CA LEU A 121 -12.62 -7.51 14.77
C LEU A 121 -11.73 -6.39 14.19
N GLU A 122 -12.35 -5.24 14.04
CA GLU A 122 -11.70 -4.02 13.56
C GLU A 122 -11.47 -3.05 14.71
N TYR A 123 -10.32 -2.40 14.74
CA TYR A 123 -9.97 -1.34 15.67
C TYR A 123 -9.52 -0.13 14.89
N ASP A 124 -10.47 0.75 14.59
CA ASP A 124 -10.26 2.00 13.86
C ASP A 124 -10.47 3.20 14.81
N CYS A 125 -9.44 4.01 15.01
CA CYS A 125 -9.51 5.13 15.93
C CYS A 125 -10.24 6.32 15.27
N PRO A 126 -11.27 6.91 15.91
CA PRO A 126 -12.01 8.04 15.33
C PRO A 126 -11.20 9.34 15.28
N GLU A 127 -10.07 9.42 16.00
CA GLU A 127 -9.31 10.67 16.19
C GLU A 127 -7.92 10.68 15.57
N CYS A 128 -7.39 9.52 15.18
CA CYS A 128 -6.14 9.45 14.45
C CYS A 128 -6.09 8.25 13.51
N ASP A 129 -5.00 8.16 12.75
CA ASP A 129 -4.80 7.10 11.77
C ASP A 129 -4.37 5.75 12.39
N PHE A 130 -4.73 5.50 13.64
CA PHE A 130 -4.48 4.21 14.28
C PHE A 130 -5.51 3.19 13.81
N TYR A 131 -5.06 2.27 12.96
CA TYR A 131 -5.85 1.16 12.46
C TYR A 131 -5.17 -0.18 12.78
N LYS A 132 -5.91 -1.10 13.41
CA LYS A 132 -5.50 -2.47 13.72
C LYS A 132 -6.65 -3.45 13.53
N THR A 133 -6.31 -4.74 13.40
CA THR A 133 -7.28 -5.84 13.38
C THR A 133 -7.10 -6.72 14.61
N GLY A 134 -8.11 -7.54 14.93
CA GLY A 134 -8.07 -8.50 16.03
C GLY A 134 -6.93 -9.53 15.98
N LEU A 135 -6.27 -9.69 14.82
CA LEU A 135 -5.05 -10.51 14.69
C LEU A 135 -3.77 -9.76 15.07
N THR A 136 -3.75 -8.44 14.89
CA THR A 136 -2.54 -7.62 15.02
C THR A 136 -2.51 -6.78 16.30
N ALA A 137 -3.65 -6.62 16.96
CA ALA A 137 -3.77 -6.00 18.27
C ALA A 137 -4.91 -6.64 19.05
N ALA A 138 -4.79 -6.69 20.38
CA ALA A 138 -5.89 -7.10 21.24
C ALA A 138 -6.83 -5.92 21.52
N PRO A 139 -8.12 -6.14 21.83
CA PRO A 139 -9.06 -5.06 22.15
C PRO A 139 -8.58 -4.18 23.30
N GLN A 140 -7.88 -4.76 24.29
CA GLN A 140 -7.29 -4.02 25.39
C GLN A 140 -6.20 -3.03 24.95
N GLU A 141 -5.45 -3.36 23.90
CA GLU A 141 -4.42 -2.47 23.34
C GLU A 141 -5.05 -1.28 22.64
N PHE A 142 -6.14 -1.49 21.89
CA PHE A 142 -6.90 -0.40 21.29
C PHE A 142 -7.55 0.52 22.35
N LEU A 143 -8.17 -0.06 23.38
CA LEU A 143 -8.71 0.73 24.51
C LEU A 143 -7.60 1.54 25.21
N ASN A 144 -6.40 0.97 25.35
CA ASN A 144 -5.27 1.69 25.93
C ASN A 144 -4.79 2.83 25.02
N HIS A 145 -4.81 2.65 23.70
CA HIS A 145 -4.49 3.70 22.74
C HIS A 145 -5.45 4.90 22.91
N LEU A 146 -6.77 4.66 22.90
CA LEU A 146 -7.77 5.74 23.09
C LEU A 146 -7.56 6.52 24.40
N ARG A 147 -7.22 5.81 25.48
CA ARG A 147 -7.03 6.43 26.80
C ARG A 147 -5.71 7.18 26.94
N ASN A 148 -4.65 6.69 26.32
CA ASN A 148 -3.31 7.26 26.51
C ASN A 148 -2.98 8.34 25.48
N GLU A 149 -3.51 8.24 24.26
CA GLU A 149 -3.22 9.16 23.16
C GLU A 149 -4.32 10.21 22.95
N HIS A 150 -5.56 9.90 23.35
CA HIS A 150 -6.73 10.77 23.16
C HIS A 150 -7.45 11.14 24.45
N ASP A 151 -6.88 10.81 25.61
CA ASP A 151 -7.43 11.11 26.96
C ASP A 151 -8.86 10.60 27.20
N TYR A 152 -9.30 9.57 26.47
CA TYR A 152 -10.62 8.97 26.69
C TYR A 152 -10.73 8.44 28.12
N SER A 153 -11.90 8.62 28.74
CA SER A 153 -12.22 7.87 29.95
C SER A 153 -12.40 6.38 29.62
N SER A 154 -12.44 5.53 30.66
CA SER A 154 -12.64 4.10 30.45
C SER A 154 -14.02 3.77 29.89
N GLU A 155 -15.05 4.56 30.23
CA GLU A 155 -16.40 4.40 29.67
C GLU A 155 -16.44 4.83 28.21
N GLU A 156 -15.88 6.00 27.87
CA GLU A 156 -15.84 6.49 26.49
C GLU A 156 -15.06 5.57 25.57
N ALA A 157 -13.92 5.02 26.03
CA ALA A 157 -13.14 4.08 25.22
C ALA A 157 -13.92 2.78 24.94
N HIS A 158 -14.73 2.32 25.92
CA HIS A 158 -15.55 1.11 25.75
C HIS A 158 -16.74 1.32 24.81
N ASP A 159 -17.28 2.53 24.72
CA ASP A 159 -18.38 2.86 23.80
C ASP A 159 -17.93 2.92 22.33
N VAL A 160 -16.61 3.06 22.08
CA VAL A 160 -16.00 3.08 20.73
C VAL A 160 -15.69 1.66 20.20
N LEU A 161 -15.55 0.67 21.08
CA LEU A 161 -15.21 -0.72 20.76
C LEU A 161 -16.47 -1.55 20.42
#